data_AF-J3PA54-F1
#
_entry.id   AF-J3PA54-F1
#
_cell.length_a   1.000
_cell.length_b   1.000
_cell.length_c   1.000
_cell.angle_alpha   90.00
_cell.angle_beta   90.00
_cell.angle_gamma   90.00
#
_symmetry.space_group_name_H-M   'P 1'
#
loop_
_entity.id
_entity.type
_entity.pdbx_description
1 polymer ?
#
loop_
_entity_poly.entity_id
_entity_poly.type
_entity_poly.pdbx_seq_one_letter_code
_entity_poly.pdbx_strand_id
1 'polypeptide(L)'
;MYFSAAVRTALLALLAASQVAAAPLATDNGPAKTAGGRKLLHGPNRHYRWLTSPTLAAEGDRPVYFPGFTHSIYTPVVSETQALWGVAFLLGLLDLPSKLDMETDVATWNVWTRKRYVVQGLKNAYGIYDFISYVNVLLNDLGITVHQRQRSWFDKLFAPTYPTQYTGMQDQFRELVAAKQMRAKLGKARN
;
A
#
# COMPACT_ATOMS: atom_id res chain seq x y z
N MET A 1 -23.13 25.35 -0.19
CA MET A 1 -23.42 24.52 -1.37
C MET A 1 -24.40 23.43 -0.96
N TYR A 2 -25.68 23.59 -1.29
CA TYR A 2 -26.73 22.63 -0.99
C TYR A 2 -26.69 21.52 -2.04
N PHE A 3 -26.23 20.32 -1.66
CA PHE A 3 -26.39 19.14 -2.50
C PHE A 3 -27.87 18.81 -2.63
N SER A 4 -28.35 18.66 -3.88
CA SER A 4 -29.71 18.23 -4.21
C SER A 4 -30.10 16.95 -3.45
N ALA A 5 -31.38 16.83 -3.10
CA ALA A 5 -31.92 15.69 -2.37
C ALA A 5 -31.46 14.34 -2.98
N ALA A 6 -31.41 14.24 -4.30
CA ALA A 6 -30.96 13.04 -5.02
C ALA A 6 -29.51 12.63 -4.72
N VAL A 7 -28.61 13.60 -4.53
CA VAL A 7 -27.20 13.33 -4.22
C VAL A 7 -27.04 12.84 -2.79
N ARG A 8 -27.85 13.37 -1.84
CA ARG A 8 -27.90 12.84 -0.46
C ARG A 8 -28.43 11.41 -0.43
N THR A 9 -29.47 11.10 -1.20
CA THR A 9 -30.03 9.75 -1.26
C THR A 9 -29.03 8.76 -1.85
N ALA A 10 -28.31 9.15 -2.91
CA ALA A 10 -27.27 8.32 -3.51
C ALA A 10 -26.08 8.08 -2.55
N LEU A 11 -25.65 9.10 -1.81
CA LEU A 11 -24.57 8.96 -0.83
C LEU A 11 -24.97 8.07 0.36
N LEU A 12 -26.22 8.20 0.83
CA LEU A 12 -26.77 7.36 1.90
C LEU A 12 -26.96 5.91 1.44
N ALA A 13 -27.37 5.68 0.19
CA ALA A 13 -27.46 4.33 -0.37
C ALA A 13 -26.08 3.66 -0.51
N LEU A 14 -25.04 4.42 -0.89
CA LEU A 14 -23.66 3.95 -0.91
C LEU A 14 -23.09 3.65 0.49
N LEU A 15 -23.46 4.45 1.50
CA LEU A 15 -23.12 4.22 2.90
C LEU A 15 -23.86 3.02 3.52
N ALA A 16 -25.11 2.78 3.12
CA ALA A 16 -25.85 1.59 3.52
C ALA A 16 -25.31 0.33 2.83
N ALA A 17 -24.84 0.44 1.59
CA ALA A 17 -24.22 -0.66 0.85
C ALA A 17 -22.79 -0.98 1.33
N SER A 18 -22.13 -0.07 2.06
CA SER A 18 -20.80 -0.31 2.65
C SER A 18 -20.85 -1.05 3.99
N GLN A 19 -22.04 -1.24 4.57
CA GLN A 19 -22.26 -2.16 5.67
C GLN A 19 -22.20 -3.60 5.14
N VAL A 20 -20.98 -4.05 4.91
CA VAL A 20 -20.66 -5.47 4.78
C VAL A 20 -21.20 -6.14 6.03
N ALA A 21 -22.31 -6.88 5.88
CA ALA A 21 -22.80 -7.77 6.91
C ALA A 21 -21.61 -8.58 7.42
N ALA A 22 -21.39 -8.56 8.73
CA ALA A 22 -20.38 -9.37 9.38
C ALA A 22 -20.74 -10.84 9.16
N ALA A 23 -20.29 -11.39 8.03
CA ALA A 23 -20.31 -12.82 7.79
C ALA A 23 -19.60 -13.47 8.98
N PRO A 24 -20.15 -14.57 9.54
CA PRO A 24 -19.53 -15.22 10.69
C PRO A 24 -18.08 -15.51 10.34
N LEU A 25 -17.17 -14.88 11.08
CA LEU A 25 -15.74 -15.11 10.94
C LEU A 25 -15.53 -16.61 11.05
N ALA A 26 -14.99 -17.22 9.99
CA ALA A 26 -14.63 -18.62 9.97
C ALA A 26 -13.89 -18.93 11.28
N THR A 27 -14.42 -19.89 12.04
CA THR A 27 -13.92 -20.24 13.37
C THR A 27 -12.52 -20.88 13.34
N ASP A 28 -12.00 -21.15 12.15
CA ASP A 28 -10.60 -21.50 11.91
C ASP A 28 -9.80 -20.26 11.48
N ASN A 29 -9.49 -19.40 12.46
CA ASN A 29 -8.55 -18.29 12.27
C ASN A 29 -7.07 -18.73 12.42
N GLY A 30 -6.81 -20.04 12.43
CA GLY A 30 -5.46 -20.56 12.40
C GLY A 30 -4.75 -20.23 11.08
N PRO A 31 -3.40 -20.15 11.05
CA PRO A 31 -2.70 -20.14 9.78
C PRO A 31 -3.11 -21.40 9.02
N ALA A 32 -3.68 -21.24 7.82
CA ALA A 32 -4.13 -22.35 7.00
C ALA A 32 -2.93 -23.30 6.82
N LYS A 33 -3.01 -24.51 7.38
CA LYS A 33 -1.88 -25.45 7.34
C LYS A 33 -1.74 -26.09 5.95
N THR A 34 -2.79 -26.01 5.13
CA THR A 34 -2.92 -26.65 3.83
C THR A 34 -3.62 -25.72 2.82
N ALA A 35 -3.18 -25.74 1.56
CA ALA A 35 -3.86 -25.06 0.46
C ALA A 35 -3.82 -25.94 -0.80
N GLY A 36 -4.99 -26.37 -1.30
CA GLY A 36 -5.08 -27.29 -2.44
C GLY A 36 -4.48 -28.67 -2.15
N GLY A 37 -4.71 -29.21 -0.94
CA GLY A 37 -4.20 -30.52 -0.52
C GLY A 37 -2.71 -30.59 -0.16
N ARG A 38 -1.95 -29.50 -0.34
CA ARG A 38 -0.52 -29.44 0.03
C ARG A 38 -0.32 -28.64 1.31
N LYS A 39 0.56 -29.14 2.20
CA LYS A 39 0.98 -28.43 3.40
C LYS A 39 1.70 -27.13 2.99
N LEU A 40 1.31 -26.00 3.56
CA LEU A 40 2.03 -24.75 3.33
C LEU A 40 3.41 -24.86 3.99
N LEU A 41 4.47 -24.57 3.23
CA LEU A 41 5.86 -24.60 3.73
C LEU A 41 6.17 -23.40 4.63
N HIS A 42 5.42 -22.31 4.47
CA HIS A 42 5.58 -21.06 5.21
C HIS A 42 4.23 -20.53 5.68
N GLY A 43 4.25 -19.68 6.71
CA GLY A 43 3.09 -18.95 7.19
C GLY A 43 2.65 -17.83 6.22
N PRO A 44 1.60 -17.07 6.60
CA PRO A 44 1.19 -15.88 5.85
C PRO A 44 2.31 -14.84 5.80
N ASN A 45 2.28 -13.96 4.79
CA ASN A 45 3.29 -12.91 4.64
C ASN A 45 3.27 -11.97 5.87
N ARG A 46 4.45 -11.64 6.42
CA ARG A 46 4.58 -10.77 7.60
C ARG A 46 5.30 -9.46 7.34
N HIS A 47 5.50 -9.10 6.08
CA HIS A 47 6.25 -7.92 5.68
C HIS A 47 5.31 -6.73 5.52
N TYR A 48 5.60 -5.64 6.22
CA TYR A 48 4.92 -4.37 6.02
C TYR A 48 5.12 -3.91 4.57
N ARG A 49 4.02 -3.52 3.91
CA ARG A 49 3.93 -3.23 2.47
C ARG A 49 4.48 -4.34 1.56
N TRP A 50 4.58 -5.58 2.03
CA TRP A 50 5.29 -6.67 1.34
C TRP A 50 6.79 -6.43 1.09
N LEU A 51 7.40 -5.49 1.82
CA LEU A 51 8.78 -5.07 1.60
C LEU A 51 9.69 -5.24 2.82
N THR A 52 9.23 -4.94 4.04
CA THR A 52 10.13 -4.89 5.21
C THR A 52 9.55 -5.55 6.45
N SER A 53 10.41 -5.92 7.40
CA SER A 53 9.97 -6.48 8.69
C SER A 53 9.44 -5.37 9.59
N PRO A 54 8.19 -5.46 10.10
CA PRO A 54 7.62 -4.46 11.00
C PRO A 54 8.37 -4.37 12.33
N THR A 55 8.96 -5.48 12.80
CA THR A 55 9.73 -5.51 14.06
C THR A 55 10.97 -4.63 13.96
N LEU A 56 11.83 -4.88 12.95
CA LEU A 56 13.06 -4.11 12.76
C LEU A 56 12.76 -2.64 12.45
N ALA A 57 11.77 -2.41 11.58
CA ALA A 57 11.34 -1.07 11.22
C ALA A 57 10.86 -0.25 12.43
N ALA A 58 10.19 -0.88 13.40
CA ALA A 58 9.72 -0.22 14.62
C ALA A 58 10.84 0.06 15.63
N GLU A 59 11.91 -0.75 15.62
CA GLU A 59 13.13 -0.51 16.41
C GLU A 59 13.98 0.64 15.82
N GLY A 60 13.58 1.16 14.64
CA GLY A 60 14.32 2.18 13.90
C GLY A 60 15.46 1.60 13.07
N ASP A 61 15.65 0.28 13.09
CA ASP A 61 16.64 -0.39 12.28
C ASP A 61 16.10 -0.64 10.86
N ARG A 62 16.88 -0.25 9.86
CA ARG A 62 16.48 -0.29 8.44
C ARG A 62 17.55 -0.97 7.58
N PRO A 63 17.91 -2.24 7.88
CA PRO A 63 19.10 -2.87 7.29
C PRO A 63 18.83 -3.44 5.89
N VAL A 64 17.59 -3.86 5.62
CA VAL A 64 17.22 -4.54 4.37
C VAL A 64 15.73 -4.36 4.07
N TYR A 65 15.39 -4.38 2.78
CA TYR A 65 14.03 -4.52 2.28
C TYR A 65 14.03 -5.52 1.12
N PHE A 66 12.86 -6.08 0.81
CA PHE A 66 12.71 -7.17 -0.13
C PHE A 66 11.74 -6.83 -1.29
N PRO A 67 12.23 -6.25 -2.39
CA PRO A 67 11.38 -5.97 -3.55
C PRO A 67 11.01 -7.25 -4.32
N GLY A 68 9.92 -7.19 -5.09
CA GLY A 68 9.58 -8.24 -6.07
C GLY A 68 8.81 -9.46 -5.53
N PHE A 69 8.46 -9.49 -4.24
CA PHE A 69 7.60 -10.55 -3.69
C PHE A 69 6.12 -10.46 -4.11
N THR A 70 5.72 -9.33 -4.73
CA THR A 70 4.34 -9.05 -5.10
C THR A 70 4.02 -9.54 -6.52
N HIS A 71 2.95 -10.31 -6.65
CA HIS A 71 2.38 -10.64 -7.96
C HIS A 71 1.39 -9.56 -8.41
N SER A 72 1.71 -8.86 -9.51
CA SER A 72 0.90 -7.80 -10.10
C SER A 72 0.82 -7.95 -11.63
N ILE A 73 -0.19 -7.37 -12.29
CA ILE A 73 -0.24 -7.32 -13.77
C ILE A 73 0.78 -6.34 -14.37
N TYR A 74 1.22 -5.35 -13.59
CA TYR A 74 2.04 -4.25 -14.07
C TYR A 74 3.34 -4.12 -13.27
N THR A 75 4.16 -5.16 -13.39
CA THR A 75 5.44 -5.29 -12.68
C THR A 75 6.38 -4.08 -12.83
N PRO A 76 6.55 -3.43 -14.00
CA PRO A 76 7.51 -2.34 -14.14
C PRO A 76 7.27 -1.17 -13.17
N VAL A 77 6.05 -0.64 -13.10
CA VAL A 77 5.72 0.47 -12.20
C VAL A 77 5.72 0.04 -10.74
N VAL A 78 5.27 -1.18 -10.44
CA VAL A 78 5.33 -1.72 -9.08
C VAL A 78 6.79 -1.81 -8.61
N SER A 79 7.67 -2.41 -9.40
CA SER A 79 9.09 -2.55 -9.07
C SER A 79 9.78 -1.19 -8.92
N GLU A 80 9.47 -0.24 -9.80
CA GLU A 80 10.02 1.10 -9.71
C GLU A 80 9.57 1.84 -8.44
N THR A 81 8.28 1.76 -8.12
CA THR A 81 7.74 2.35 -6.89
C THR A 81 8.32 1.68 -5.64
N GLN A 82 8.47 0.34 -5.65
CA GLN A 82 9.11 -0.41 -4.57
C GLN A 82 10.58 -0.03 -4.41
N ALA A 83 11.29 0.26 -5.50
CA ALA A 83 12.68 0.72 -5.44
C ALA A 83 12.80 2.11 -4.82
N LEU A 84 11.95 3.07 -5.22
CA LEU A 84 11.92 4.41 -4.62
C LEU A 84 11.57 4.33 -3.12
N TRP A 85 10.54 3.55 -2.78
CA TRP A 85 10.15 3.33 -1.38
C TRP A 85 11.27 2.67 -0.57
N GLY A 86 11.92 1.64 -1.14
CA GLY A 86 13.02 0.93 -0.51
C GLY A 86 14.23 1.81 -0.24
N VAL A 87 14.62 2.66 -1.19
CA VAL A 87 15.71 3.63 -0.99
C VAL A 87 15.35 4.63 0.11
N ALA A 88 14.12 5.15 0.12
CA ALA A 88 13.65 6.05 1.17
C ALA A 88 13.64 5.37 2.55
N PHE A 89 13.25 4.09 2.60
CA PHE A 89 13.30 3.27 3.80
C PHE A 89 14.74 3.13 4.31
N LEU A 90 15.68 2.67 3.48
CA LEU A 90 17.08 2.45 3.89
C LEU A 90 17.77 3.74 4.34
N LEU A 91 17.48 4.87 3.71
CA LEU A 91 18.01 6.18 4.11
C LEU A 91 17.30 6.78 5.34
N GLY A 92 16.30 6.08 5.86
CA GLY A 92 15.52 6.50 6.99
C GLY A 92 14.66 7.74 6.78
N LEU A 93 14.30 8.02 5.53
CA LEU A 93 13.52 9.18 5.11
C LEU A 93 12.01 8.97 5.21
N LEU A 94 11.55 7.76 5.55
CA LEU A 94 10.14 7.44 5.71
C LEU A 94 9.68 7.60 7.16
N ASP A 95 8.50 8.18 7.32
CA ASP A 95 7.78 8.24 8.59
C ASP A 95 6.90 6.99 8.67
N LEU A 96 7.37 5.99 9.41
CA LEU A 96 6.67 4.72 9.54
C LEU A 96 5.68 4.78 10.72
N PRO A 97 4.51 4.13 10.59
CA PRO A 97 3.56 4.07 11.69
C PRO A 97 4.04 3.13 12.80
N SER A 98 3.28 3.01 13.89
CA SER A 98 3.65 2.13 15.01
C SER A 98 3.74 0.66 14.58
N LYS A 99 4.46 -0.16 15.35
CA LYS A 99 4.56 -1.61 15.10
C LYS A 99 3.18 -2.26 14.98
N LEU A 100 2.26 -1.91 15.89
CA LEU A 100 0.91 -2.45 15.92
C LEU A 100 0.13 -2.08 14.65
N ASP A 101 0.27 -0.85 14.17
CA ASP A 101 -0.40 -0.40 12.94
C ASP A 101 0.16 -1.11 11.71
N MET A 102 1.49 -1.28 11.63
CA MET A 102 2.12 -2.05 10.57
C MET A 102 1.65 -3.51 10.56
N GLU A 103 1.60 -4.17 11.72
CA GLU A 103 1.11 -5.54 11.85
C GLU A 103 -0.38 -5.67 11.50
N THR A 104 -1.18 -4.66 11.86
CA THR A 104 -2.60 -4.59 11.53
C THR A 104 -2.82 -4.44 10.03
N ASP A 105 -2.03 -3.59 9.35
CA ASP A 105 -2.06 -3.46 7.88
C ASP A 105 -1.71 -4.78 7.20
N VAL A 106 -0.64 -5.45 7.67
CA VAL A 106 -0.22 -6.76 7.16
C VAL A 106 -1.30 -7.82 7.37
N ALA A 107 -1.91 -7.88 8.54
CA ALA A 107 -3.00 -8.81 8.83
C ALA A 107 -4.23 -8.54 7.95
N THR A 108 -4.59 -7.27 7.77
CA THR A 108 -5.70 -6.83 6.93
C THR A 108 -5.49 -7.25 5.48
N TRP A 109 -4.31 -6.99 4.92
CA TRP A 109 -3.95 -7.42 3.57
C TRP A 109 -3.99 -8.93 3.41
N ASN A 110 -3.46 -9.70 4.36
CA ASN A 110 -3.50 -11.16 4.31
C ASN A 110 -4.94 -11.72 4.32
N VAL A 111 -5.84 -11.10 5.09
CA VAL A 111 -7.26 -11.47 5.10
C VAL A 111 -7.93 -11.10 3.77
N TRP A 112 -7.63 -9.91 3.24
CA TRP A 112 -8.14 -9.45 1.95
C TRP A 112 -7.72 -10.36 0.81
N THR A 113 -6.42 -10.63 0.68
CA THR A 113 -5.88 -11.47 -0.41
C THR A 113 -6.41 -12.90 -0.31
N ARG A 114 -6.54 -13.45 0.91
CA ARG A 114 -7.16 -14.76 1.12
C ARG A 114 -8.60 -14.80 0.63
N LYS A 115 -9.41 -13.76 0.92
CA LYS A 115 -10.80 -13.70 0.49
C LYS A 115 -10.93 -13.50 -1.03
N ARG A 116 -10.11 -12.62 -1.61
CA ARG A 116 -10.18 -12.23 -3.02
C ARG A 116 -9.53 -13.22 -3.98
N TYR A 117 -8.41 -13.81 -3.59
CA TYR A 117 -7.56 -14.66 -4.44
C TYR A 117 -7.46 -16.12 -3.98
N VAL A 118 -8.21 -16.48 -2.93
CA VAL A 118 -8.40 -17.86 -2.43
C VAL A 118 -7.06 -18.60 -2.29
N VAL A 119 -6.81 -19.61 -3.12
CA VAL A 119 -5.62 -20.48 -3.05
C VAL A 119 -4.34 -19.69 -3.24
N GLN A 120 -4.35 -18.67 -4.10
CA GLN A 120 -3.15 -17.91 -4.44
C GLN A 120 -2.84 -16.85 -3.39
N GLY A 121 -3.88 -16.23 -2.82
CA GLY A 121 -3.75 -15.28 -1.71
C GLY A 121 -3.35 -15.91 -0.39
N LEU A 122 -3.56 -17.23 -0.22
CA LEU A 122 -3.06 -17.99 0.93
C LEU A 122 -1.55 -18.21 0.90
N LYS A 123 -0.96 -18.27 -0.29
CA LYS A 123 0.45 -18.61 -0.49
C LYS A 123 1.32 -17.37 -0.59
N ASN A 124 0.94 -16.42 -1.45
CA ASN A 124 1.84 -15.36 -1.85
C ASN A 124 1.24 -13.98 -1.52
N ALA A 125 2.10 -12.96 -1.48
CA ALA A 125 1.68 -11.57 -1.58
C ALA A 125 1.10 -11.36 -2.99
N TYR A 126 -0.23 -11.51 -3.09
CA TYR A 126 -0.92 -11.56 -4.37
C TYR A 126 -1.89 -10.38 -4.49
N GLY A 127 -1.63 -9.50 -5.44
CA GLY A 127 -2.38 -8.26 -5.64
C GLY A 127 -2.52 -7.94 -7.13
N ILE A 128 -2.94 -8.92 -7.93
CA ILE A 128 -2.94 -8.82 -9.39
C ILE A 128 -3.80 -7.66 -9.90
N TYR A 129 -5.01 -7.50 -9.35
CA TYR A 129 -5.95 -6.43 -9.71
C TYR A 129 -5.84 -5.20 -8.81
N ASP A 130 -5.22 -5.34 -7.64
CA ASP A 130 -5.15 -4.29 -6.62
C ASP A 130 -3.83 -3.50 -6.70
N PHE A 131 -3.04 -3.68 -7.78
CA PHE A 131 -1.74 -3.06 -7.95
C PHE A 131 -1.79 -1.53 -7.97
N ILE A 132 -2.86 -0.92 -8.49
CA ILE A 132 -3.04 0.54 -8.51
C ILE A 132 -3.15 1.05 -7.08
N SER A 133 -4.01 0.44 -6.26
CA SER A 133 -4.18 0.79 -4.86
C SER A 133 -2.87 0.62 -4.08
N TYR A 134 -2.15 -0.47 -4.34
CA TYR A 134 -0.85 -0.73 -3.74
C TYR A 134 0.19 0.34 -4.09
N VAL A 135 0.32 0.69 -5.37
CA VAL A 135 1.25 1.75 -5.82
C VAL A 135 0.88 3.09 -5.20
N ASN A 136 -0.40 3.46 -5.18
CA ASN A 136 -0.86 4.71 -4.57
C ASN A 136 -0.54 4.79 -3.08
N VAL A 137 -0.65 3.67 -2.37
CA VAL A 137 -0.27 3.58 -0.95
C VAL A 137 1.22 3.84 -0.76
N LEU A 138 2.10 3.22 -1.56
CA LEU A 138 3.55 3.46 -1.47
C LEU A 138 3.92 4.90 -1.83
N LEU A 139 3.29 5.47 -2.85
CA LEU A 139 3.53 6.86 -3.26
C LEU A 139 3.06 7.84 -2.18
N ASN A 140 1.95 7.55 -1.52
CA ASN A 140 1.47 8.34 -0.39
C ASN A 140 2.44 8.27 0.80
N ASP A 141 2.99 7.08 1.12
CA ASP A 141 4.04 6.93 2.14
C ASP A 141 5.28 7.79 1.80
N LEU A 142 5.59 7.96 0.51
CA LEU A 142 6.69 8.82 0.03
C LEU A 142 6.33 10.32 0.02
N GLY A 143 5.05 10.67 0.12
CA GLY A 143 4.54 12.04 -0.07
C GLY A 143 4.45 12.48 -1.53
N ILE A 144 4.50 11.53 -2.49
CA ILE A 144 4.42 11.81 -3.93
C ILE A 144 2.95 11.82 -4.35
N THR A 145 2.51 12.91 -4.98
CA THR A 145 1.11 13.04 -5.44
C THR A 145 1.03 12.83 -6.95
N VAL A 146 0.80 11.59 -7.38
CA VAL A 146 0.68 11.25 -8.81
C VAL A 146 -0.64 11.77 -9.43
N HIS A 147 -1.68 11.94 -8.61
CA HIS A 147 -3.02 12.38 -9.07
C HIS A 147 -3.08 13.85 -9.54
N GLN A 148 -2.01 14.62 -9.46
CA GLN A 148 -1.99 16.02 -9.94
C GLN A 148 -2.21 16.14 -11.46
N ARG A 149 -2.07 15.04 -12.22
CA ARG A 149 -2.30 15.06 -13.67
C ARG A 149 -3.78 14.88 -14.09
N GLN A 150 -4.68 14.61 -13.14
CA GLN A 150 -6.12 14.50 -13.39
C GLN A 150 -6.78 15.87 -13.19
N ARG A 151 -7.32 16.42 -14.28
CA ARG A 151 -7.70 17.83 -14.42
C ARG A 151 -8.96 18.20 -13.62
N SER A 152 -9.81 17.23 -13.28
CA SER A 152 -11.06 17.45 -12.54
C SER A 152 -11.38 16.34 -11.52
N TRP A 153 -12.31 16.61 -10.60
CA TRP A 153 -12.83 15.62 -9.65
C TRP A 153 -13.57 14.47 -10.34
N PHE A 154 -14.27 14.74 -11.45
CA PHE A 154 -14.94 13.69 -12.23
C PHE A 154 -13.95 12.75 -12.91
N ASP A 155 -12.82 13.29 -13.40
CA ASP A 155 -11.76 12.45 -13.98
C ASP A 155 -11.18 11.49 -12.96
N LYS A 156 -11.06 11.90 -11.68
CA LYS A 156 -10.58 11.03 -10.62
C LYS A 156 -11.49 9.81 -10.38
N LEU A 157 -12.79 9.94 -10.62
CA LEU A 157 -13.77 8.88 -10.36
C LEU A 157 -14.01 8.00 -11.59
N PHE A 158 -14.04 8.58 -12.78
CA PHE A 158 -14.49 7.88 -14.00
C PHE A 158 -13.41 7.70 -15.05
N ALA A 159 -12.27 8.40 -14.97
CA ALA A 159 -11.23 8.23 -15.97
C ALA A 159 -10.45 6.93 -15.72
N PRO A 160 -10.14 6.16 -16.77
CA PRO A 160 -9.25 5.03 -16.65
C PRO A 160 -7.86 5.48 -16.18
N THR A 161 -7.27 4.66 -15.30
CA THR A 161 -5.90 4.87 -14.83
C THR A 161 -4.94 4.34 -15.88
N TYR A 162 -3.98 5.18 -16.28
CA TYR A 162 -2.97 4.82 -17.28
C TYR A 162 -1.57 4.84 -16.67
N PRO A 163 -0.66 3.94 -17.12
CA PRO A 163 0.75 3.97 -16.72
C PRO A 163 1.44 5.33 -16.92
N THR A 164 1.03 6.08 -17.95
CA THR A 164 1.56 7.41 -18.26
C THR A 164 1.30 8.44 -17.16
N GLN A 165 0.39 8.16 -16.23
CA GLN A 165 0.16 9.02 -15.08
C GLN A 165 1.31 8.96 -14.07
N TYR A 166 2.06 7.86 -14.01
CA TYR A 166 3.20 7.68 -13.12
C TYR A 166 4.51 8.29 -13.66
N THR A 167 4.50 8.84 -14.88
CA THR A 167 5.68 9.50 -15.46
C THR A 167 6.10 10.71 -14.63
N GLY A 168 7.39 10.80 -14.29
CA GLY A 168 7.96 11.89 -13.51
C GLY A 168 7.91 11.68 -11.99
N MET A 169 7.45 10.52 -11.50
CA MET A 169 7.52 10.20 -10.07
C MET A 169 8.96 10.17 -9.54
N GLN A 170 9.93 9.84 -10.39
CA GLN A 170 11.35 9.82 -10.04
C GLN A 170 11.90 11.25 -9.82
N ASP A 171 11.42 12.21 -10.61
CA ASP A 171 11.76 13.63 -10.46
C ASP A 171 11.21 14.18 -9.14
N GLN A 172 9.92 13.95 -8.87
CA GLN A 172 9.30 14.35 -7.60
C GLN A 172 10.00 13.73 -6.39
N PHE A 173 10.39 12.46 -6.50
CA PHE A 173 11.15 11.79 -5.45
C PHE A 173 12.50 12.48 -5.20
N ARG A 174 13.24 12.82 -6.26
CA ARG A 174 14.53 13.54 -6.14
C ARG A 174 14.34 14.89 -5.44
N GLU A 175 13.32 15.65 -5.81
CA GLU A 175 13.00 16.94 -5.19
C GLU A 175 12.68 16.80 -3.69
N LEU A 176 11.87 15.80 -3.33
CA LEU A 176 11.53 15.52 -1.93
C LEU A 176 12.75 15.12 -1.10
N VAL A 177 13.61 14.24 -1.63
CA VAL A 177 14.86 13.83 -0.97
C VAL A 177 15.78 15.03 -0.78
N ALA A 178 15.97 15.85 -1.81
CA ALA A 178 16.78 17.06 -1.73
C ALA A 178 16.23 18.03 -0.66
N ALA A 179 14.92 18.24 -0.62
CA ALA A 179 14.27 19.09 0.38
C ALA A 179 14.47 18.56 1.81
N LYS A 180 14.32 17.24 2.05
CA LYS A 180 14.55 16.62 3.36
C LYS A 180 16.02 16.76 3.79
N GLN A 181 16.96 16.54 2.89
CA GLN A 181 18.39 16.71 3.16
C GLN A 181 18.77 18.16 3.47
N MET A 182 18.21 19.13 2.73
CA MET A 182 18.45 20.55 2.99
C MET A 182 17.88 20.98 4.35
N ARG A 183 16.68 20.51 4.72
CA ARG A 183 16.11 20.74 6.06
C ARG A 183 16.99 20.19 7.17
N ALA A 184 17.53 18.99 7.01
CA ALA A 184 18.45 18.40 7.99
C ALA A 184 19.72 19.24 8.16
N LYS A 185 20.30 19.75 7.06
CA LYS A 185 21.47 20.65 7.10
C LYS A 185 21.17 21.97 7.81
N LEU A 186 20.03 22.61 7.48
CA LEU A 186 19.61 23.87 8.10
C LEU A 186 19.32 23.74 9.59
N GLY A 187 18.73 22.62 10.02
CA GLY A 187 18.52 22.33 11.44
C GLY A 187 19.82 22.20 12.22
N LYS A 188 20.86 21.62 11.60
CA LYS A 188 22.19 21.47 12.21
C LYS A 188 22.98 22.78 12.29
N ALA A 189 22.70 23.75 11.42
CA ALA A 189 23.37 25.06 11.42
C ALA A 189 22.75 26.07 12.42
N ARG A 190 21.57 25.79 12.96
CA ARG A 190 20.86 26.63 13.94
C ARG A 190 21.13 26.26 15.41
N ASN A 191 21.81 25.14 15.65
CA ASN A 191 22.26 24.67 16.95
C ASN A 191 23.77 24.79 17.04
#